data_AF-A0A6T8PE68-F1
#
_entry.id   AF-A0A6T8PE68-F1
#
_cell.length_a   1.000
_cell.length_b   1.000
_cell.length_c   1.000
_cell.angle_alpha   90.00
_cell.angle_beta   90.00
_cell.angle_gamma   90.00
#
_symmetry.space_group_name_H-M   'P 1'
#
loop_
_entity.id
_entity.type
_entity.pdbx_description
1 polymer ?
#
loop_
_entity_poly.entity_id
_entity_poly.type
_entity_poly.pdbx_seq_one_letter_code
_entity_poly.pdbx_strand_id
1 'polypeptide(L)'
;MDSGREWAEQCKEDGNKAFRKGDWEQAISLYLEGVAAVDTMMMHPAEDVKCACFANMAAALMKQDKWKEAIEACDLALKIEERNVKALLRRAQCGIKVGGSATRVEEDLRAVLEVEPSNKDAVGLRAELSKRSKERSEASASKQKRVLGSFWAKDGSQKKAIYEDMVGEEAQDKKLDPVCFFEISIDNVSQGTVYIELFSKKAPKTCENFRCLCTGEAGVDSKGTKLHYEGSLLHRIVKGFVVQGGDVVHRKGDQVGEGIASIYGGAMRDEYLGGRHMHPGQVCMANSGPNTSGCQFYITLDEAPWLDRDHIVFGQVIEGFEVLRKLEDVEVRDDEDHRPKDDVVITRSGQCSREERERIKGSVNPRDLWNQ
;
A
#
# COMPACT_ATOMS: atom_id res chain seq x y z
N MET A 1 -35.69 26.73 7.70
CA MET A 1 -35.34 26.87 6.27
C MET A 1 -33.82 26.77 6.24
N ASP A 2 -33.29 25.70 5.66
CA ASP A 2 -31.86 25.33 5.71
C ASP A 2 -31.03 26.21 4.78
N SER A 3 -30.77 27.45 5.21
CA SER A 3 -29.99 28.43 4.46
C SER A 3 -28.61 27.92 4.02
N GLY A 4 -28.00 27.03 4.81
CA GLY A 4 -26.74 26.39 4.45
C GLY A 4 -26.86 25.46 3.23
N ARG A 5 -27.87 24.59 3.20
CA ARG A 5 -28.07 23.64 2.08
C ARG A 5 -28.37 24.37 0.79
N GLU A 6 -29.24 25.38 0.85
CA GLU A 6 -29.57 26.23 -0.29
C GLU A 6 -28.32 26.91 -0.85
N TRP A 7 -27.43 27.40 0.01
CA TRP A 7 -26.15 27.99 -0.42
C TRP A 7 -25.22 26.96 -1.08
N ALA A 8 -25.06 25.78 -0.47
CA ALA A 8 -24.24 24.72 -1.05
C ALA A 8 -24.76 24.27 -2.44
N GLU A 9 -26.09 24.17 -2.59
CA GLU A 9 -26.72 23.86 -3.88
C GLU A 9 -26.51 24.97 -4.91
N GLN A 10 -26.62 26.24 -4.50
CA GLN A 10 -26.35 27.39 -5.36
C GLN A 10 -24.90 27.39 -5.87
N CYS A 11 -23.92 27.17 -4.99
CA CYS A 11 -22.50 27.03 -5.37
C CYS A 11 -22.29 25.90 -6.39
N LYS A 12 -22.90 24.73 -6.17
CA LYS A 12 -22.87 23.60 -7.11
C LYS A 12 -23.47 23.98 -8.47
N GLU A 13 -24.60 24.68 -8.50
CA GLU A 13 -25.24 25.11 -9.73
C GLU A 13 -24.43 26.13 -10.51
N ASP A 14 -23.85 27.11 -9.82
CA ASP A 14 -23.00 28.12 -10.45
C ASP A 14 -21.70 27.50 -10.94
N GLY A 15 -21.13 26.53 -10.21
CA GLY A 15 -20.03 25.70 -10.69
C GLY A 15 -20.38 24.95 -11.97
N ASN A 16 -21.58 24.36 -12.05
CA ASN A 16 -22.07 23.71 -13.28
C ASN A 16 -22.24 24.71 -14.44
N LYS A 17 -22.69 25.94 -14.17
CA LYS A 17 -22.79 27.00 -15.19
C LYS A 17 -21.41 27.42 -15.69
N ALA A 18 -20.44 27.63 -14.79
CA ALA A 18 -19.06 27.95 -15.13
C ALA A 18 -18.43 26.83 -15.98
N PHE A 19 -18.63 25.57 -15.58
CA PHE A 19 -18.19 24.40 -16.34
C PHE A 19 -18.76 24.42 -17.77
N ARG A 20 -20.06 24.63 -17.95
CA ARG A 20 -20.65 24.68 -19.31
C ARG A 20 -20.09 25.82 -20.17
N LYS A 21 -19.62 26.90 -19.56
CA LYS A 21 -18.97 28.04 -20.25
C LYS A 21 -17.50 27.78 -20.60
N GLY A 22 -16.92 26.68 -20.14
CA GLY A 22 -15.50 26.38 -20.31
C GLY A 22 -14.59 27.04 -19.26
N ASP A 23 -15.17 27.67 -18.24
CA ASP A 23 -14.42 28.29 -17.15
C ASP A 23 -14.20 27.27 -16.03
N TRP A 24 -13.20 26.42 -16.24
CA TRP A 24 -12.93 25.28 -15.36
C TRP A 24 -12.38 25.70 -14.00
N GLU A 25 -11.62 26.80 -13.93
CA GLU A 25 -11.05 27.30 -12.67
C GLU A 25 -12.16 27.88 -11.79
N GLN A 26 -13.03 28.72 -12.35
CA GLN A 26 -14.18 29.23 -11.62
C GLN A 26 -15.13 28.11 -11.21
N ALA A 27 -15.32 27.09 -12.05
CA ALA A 27 -16.11 25.92 -11.70
C ALA A 27 -15.55 25.20 -10.46
N ILE A 28 -14.24 24.95 -10.43
CA ILE A 28 -13.56 24.32 -9.29
C ILE A 28 -13.72 25.17 -8.02
N SER A 29 -13.50 26.48 -8.10
CA SER A 29 -13.68 27.39 -6.96
C SER A 29 -15.08 27.28 -6.37
N LEU A 30 -16.11 27.33 -7.22
CA LEU A 30 -17.50 27.25 -6.79
C LEU A 30 -17.87 25.87 -6.21
N TYR A 31 -17.32 24.78 -6.75
CA TYR A 31 -17.51 23.47 -6.12
C TYR A 31 -16.86 23.39 -4.75
N LEU A 32 -15.66 23.95 -4.56
CA LEU A 32 -14.99 24.01 -3.26
C LEU A 32 -15.74 24.88 -2.25
N GLU A 33 -16.29 26.01 -2.68
CA GLU A 33 -17.18 26.85 -1.85
C GLU A 33 -18.43 26.07 -1.41
N GLY A 34 -19.02 25.29 -2.31
CA GLY A 34 -20.14 24.40 -1.99
C GLY A 34 -19.78 23.30 -0.98
N VAL A 35 -18.58 22.72 -1.09
CA VAL A 35 -18.06 21.74 -0.11
C VAL A 35 -17.88 22.40 1.26
N ALA A 36 -17.23 23.56 1.32
CA ALA A 36 -17.00 24.30 2.56
C ALA A 36 -18.33 24.71 3.23
N ALA A 37 -19.33 25.10 2.44
CA ALA A 37 -20.67 25.35 2.94
C ALA A 37 -21.26 24.14 3.65
N VAL A 38 -21.10 22.92 3.11
CA VAL A 38 -21.53 21.68 3.76
C VAL A 38 -20.74 21.39 5.03
N ASP A 39 -19.42 21.55 5.00
CA ASP A 39 -18.55 21.26 6.15
C ASP A 39 -18.80 22.18 7.35
N THR A 40 -19.36 23.37 7.12
CA THR A 40 -19.74 24.31 8.20
C THR A 40 -21.11 24.03 8.83
N MET A 41 -21.85 23.04 8.31
CA MET A 41 -23.17 22.68 8.84
C MET A 41 -23.03 21.82 10.10
N MET A 42 -23.63 22.27 11.21
CA MET A 42 -23.57 21.54 12.48
C MET A 42 -24.64 20.44 12.61
N MET A 43 -25.72 20.50 11.81
CA MET A 43 -26.82 19.53 11.85
C MET A 43 -27.19 19.08 10.44
N HIS A 44 -27.35 17.78 10.22
CA HIS A 44 -27.74 17.15 8.95
C HIS A 44 -26.97 17.68 7.72
N PRO A 45 -25.64 17.45 7.65
CA PRO A 45 -24.84 17.95 6.54
C PRO A 45 -25.38 17.42 5.20
N ALA A 46 -25.47 18.31 4.21
CA ALA A 46 -25.89 17.97 2.84
C ALA A 46 -24.78 17.22 2.09
N GLU A 47 -24.38 16.06 2.61
CA GLU A 47 -23.31 15.21 2.09
C GLU A 47 -23.55 14.78 0.63
N ASP A 48 -24.83 14.67 0.21
CA ASP A 48 -25.20 14.43 -1.18
C ASP A 48 -24.76 15.58 -2.11
N VAL A 49 -24.87 16.83 -1.65
CA VAL A 49 -24.42 18.02 -2.37
C VAL A 49 -22.90 18.06 -2.42
N LYS A 50 -22.24 17.75 -1.30
CA LYS A 50 -20.77 17.67 -1.20
C LYS A 50 -20.19 16.61 -2.13
N CYS A 51 -20.78 15.42 -2.16
CA CYS A 51 -20.42 14.34 -3.08
C CYS A 51 -20.57 14.79 -4.54
N ALA A 52 -21.68 15.45 -4.88
CA ALA A 52 -21.90 15.98 -6.22
C ALA A 52 -20.85 17.04 -6.62
N CYS A 53 -20.47 17.94 -5.69
CA CYS A 53 -19.43 18.93 -5.90
C CYS A 53 -18.07 18.26 -6.20
N PHE A 54 -17.65 17.28 -5.40
CA PHE A 54 -16.40 16.56 -5.65
C PHE A 54 -16.40 15.83 -7.00
N ALA A 55 -17.49 15.12 -7.32
CA ALA A 55 -17.61 14.43 -8.60
C ALA A 55 -17.52 15.42 -9.77
N ASN A 56 -18.20 16.57 -9.70
CA ASN A 56 -18.19 17.57 -10.78
C ASN A 56 -16.86 18.33 -10.86
N MET A 57 -16.22 18.58 -9.73
CA MET A 57 -14.86 19.12 -9.66
C MET A 57 -13.87 18.21 -10.39
N ALA A 58 -13.97 16.89 -10.21
CA ALA A 58 -13.15 15.93 -10.96
C ALA A 58 -13.31 16.12 -12.47
N ALA A 59 -14.53 16.33 -12.96
CA ALA A 59 -14.77 16.59 -14.39
C ALA A 59 -14.08 17.87 -14.87
N ALA A 60 -14.07 18.94 -14.06
CA ALA A 60 -13.39 20.19 -14.38
C ALA A 60 -11.86 20.03 -14.40
N LEU A 61 -11.30 19.29 -13.45
CA LEU A 61 -9.87 18.97 -13.38
C LEU A 61 -9.42 18.13 -14.58
N MET A 62 -10.24 17.17 -15.02
CA MET A 62 -10.00 16.39 -16.24
C MET A 62 -9.93 17.26 -17.50
N LYS A 63 -10.69 18.37 -17.57
CA LYS A 63 -10.60 19.32 -18.70
C LYS A 63 -9.31 20.13 -18.71
N GLN A 64 -8.58 20.15 -17.60
CA GLN A 64 -7.27 20.79 -17.46
C GLN A 64 -6.11 19.79 -17.50
N ASP A 65 -6.35 18.53 -17.86
CA ASP A 65 -5.38 17.43 -17.80
C ASP A 65 -4.75 17.22 -16.40
N LYS A 66 -5.41 17.72 -15.34
CA LYS A 66 -5.02 17.55 -13.93
C LYS A 66 -5.52 16.21 -13.40
N TRP A 67 -4.97 15.14 -13.96
CA TRP A 67 -5.50 13.79 -13.79
C TRP A 67 -5.37 13.25 -12.36
N LYS A 68 -4.32 13.61 -11.63
CA LYS A 68 -4.08 13.11 -10.27
C LYS A 68 -5.04 13.77 -9.28
N GLU A 69 -5.20 15.07 -9.40
CA GLU A 69 -6.14 15.88 -8.65
C GLU A 69 -7.60 15.45 -8.93
N ALA A 70 -7.91 15.09 -10.18
CA ALA A 70 -9.21 14.52 -10.54
C ALA A 70 -9.46 13.16 -9.87
N ILE A 71 -8.45 12.30 -9.73
CA ILE A 71 -8.55 11.04 -8.99
C ILE A 71 -8.82 11.32 -7.51
N GLU A 72 -8.10 12.25 -6.89
CA GLU A 72 -8.31 12.64 -5.49
C GLU A 72 -9.73 13.17 -5.26
N ALA A 73 -10.24 14.01 -6.15
CA ALA A 73 -11.62 14.48 -6.11
C ALA A 73 -12.64 13.33 -6.22
N CYS A 74 -12.40 12.35 -7.08
CA CYS A 74 -13.25 11.15 -7.16
C CYS A 74 -13.17 10.32 -5.87
N ASP A 75 -11.97 10.16 -5.29
CA ASP A 75 -11.77 9.43 -4.04
C ASP A 75 -12.54 10.08 -2.88
N LEU A 76 -12.59 11.42 -2.83
CA LEU A 76 -13.38 12.16 -1.86
C LEU A 76 -14.89 11.98 -2.06
N ALA A 77 -15.37 11.97 -3.31
CA ALA A 77 -16.78 11.67 -3.59
C ALA A 77 -17.16 10.24 -3.17
N LEU A 78 -16.29 9.27 -3.47
CA LEU A 78 -16.54 7.85 -3.19
C LEU A 78 -16.43 7.49 -1.70
N LYS A 79 -15.75 8.32 -0.90
CA LYS A 79 -15.80 8.21 0.57
C LYS A 79 -17.18 8.56 1.12
N ILE A 80 -17.92 9.43 0.44
CA ILE A 80 -19.28 9.82 0.83
C ILE A 80 -20.30 8.83 0.25
N GLU A 81 -20.18 8.53 -1.05
CA GLU A 81 -21.08 7.62 -1.75
C GLU A 81 -20.26 6.60 -2.56
N GLU A 82 -20.00 5.43 -1.98
CA GLU A 82 -19.11 4.38 -2.53
C GLU A 82 -19.52 3.91 -3.93
N ARG A 83 -20.82 3.94 -4.23
CA ARG A 83 -21.39 3.49 -5.51
C ARG A 83 -21.72 4.62 -6.48
N ASN A 84 -21.12 5.81 -6.29
CA ASN A 84 -21.36 6.94 -7.18
C ASN A 84 -20.81 6.66 -8.59
N VAL A 85 -21.70 6.37 -9.53
CA VAL A 85 -21.37 5.99 -10.92
C VAL A 85 -20.49 7.02 -11.61
N LYS A 86 -20.74 8.32 -11.42
CA LYS A 86 -19.98 9.40 -12.06
C LYS A 86 -18.55 9.44 -11.55
N ALA A 87 -18.35 9.34 -10.24
CA ALA A 87 -17.02 9.36 -9.64
C ALA A 87 -16.20 8.12 -10.02
N LEU A 88 -16.81 6.92 -10.00
CA LEU A 88 -16.17 5.68 -10.45
C LEU A 88 -15.72 5.76 -11.92
N LEU A 89 -16.62 6.17 -12.83
CA LEU A 89 -16.30 6.32 -14.25
C LEU A 89 -15.17 7.31 -14.49
N ARG A 90 -15.21 8.47 -13.83
CA ARG A 90 -14.18 9.51 -13.97
C ARG A 90 -12.84 9.04 -13.41
N ARG A 91 -12.84 8.34 -12.28
CA ARG A 91 -11.62 7.76 -11.68
C ARG A 91 -11.00 6.70 -12.60
N ALA A 92 -11.82 5.84 -13.20
CA ALA A 92 -11.38 4.87 -14.20
C ALA A 92 -10.76 5.54 -15.44
N GLN A 93 -11.41 6.58 -15.98
CA GLN A 93 -10.89 7.37 -17.10
C GLN A 93 -9.53 8.00 -16.77
N CYS A 94 -9.41 8.63 -15.61
CA CYS A 94 -8.15 9.22 -15.16
C CYS A 94 -7.06 8.15 -14.98
N GLY A 95 -7.41 7.00 -14.41
CA GLY A 95 -6.51 5.86 -14.22
C GLY A 95 -5.92 5.36 -15.54
N ILE A 96 -6.72 5.28 -16.61
CA ILE A 96 -6.23 4.95 -17.95
C ILE A 96 -5.27 6.02 -18.47
N LYS A 97 -5.58 7.31 -18.28
CA LYS A 97 -4.74 8.42 -18.75
C LYS A 97 -3.37 8.47 -18.09
N VAL A 98 -3.31 8.27 -16.78
CA VAL A 98 -2.04 8.30 -16.02
C VAL A 98 -1.24 6.99 -16.11
N GLY A 99 -1.78 5.96 -16.76
CA GLY A 99 -1.16 4.63 -16.79
C GLY A 99 -1.16 3.94 -15.42
N GLY A 100 -2.19 4.21 -14.61
CA GLY A 100 -2.36 3.64 -13.28
C GLY A 100 -2.63 2.14 -13.29
N SER A 101 -2.83 1.56 -12.09
CA SER A 101 -3.11 0.13 -11.93
C SER A 101 -4.35 -0.30 -12.73
N ALA A 102 -4.15 -1.18 -13.71
CA ALA A 102 -5.24 -1.74 -14.51
C ALA A 102 -6.28 -2.46 -13.64
N THR A 103 -5.85 -3.04 -12.50
CA THR A 103 -6.74 -3.67 -11.53
C THR A 103 -7.71 -2.68 -10.92
N ARG A 104 -7.23 -1.50 -10.48
CA ARG A 104 -8.08 -0.46 -9.88
C ARG A 104 -9.08 0.10 -10.88
N VAL A 105 -8.65 0.28 -12.13
CA VAL A 105 -9.54 0.71 -13.22
C VAL A 105 -10.64 -0.35 -13.45
N GLU A 106 -10.29 -1.63 -13.48
CA GLU A 106 -11.25 -2.73 -13.68
C GLU A 106 -12.24 -2.86 -12.50
N GLU A 107 -11.79 -2.62 -11.27
CA GLU A 107 -12.65 -2.57 -10.08
C GLU A 107 -13.67 -1.44 -10.17
N ASP A 108 -13.24 -0.24 -10.55
CA ASP A 108 -14.13 0.91 -10.74
C ASP A 108 -15.19 0.64 -11.81
N LEU A 109 -14.77 0.08 -12.95
CA LEU A 109 -15.66 -0.25 -14.07
C LEU A 109 -16.63 -1.38 -13.71
N ARG A 110 -16.20 -2.36 -12.91
CA ARG A 110 -17.08 -3.41 -12.39
C ARG A 110 -18.15 -2.82 -11.48
N ALA A 111 -17.76 -1.97 -10.53
CA ALA A 111 -18.70 -1.32 -9.61
C ALA A 111 -19.74 -0.48 -10.37
N VAL A 112 -19.34 0.21 -11.45
CA VAL A 112 -20.29 0.92 -12.33
C VAL A 112 -21.29 -0.06 -12.97
N LEU A 113 -20.81 -1.18 -13.52
CA LEU A 113 -21.67 -2.16 -14.19
C LEU A 113 -22.56 -2.96 -13.22
N GLU A 114 -22.22 -3.03 -11.94
CA GLU A 114 -23.10 -3.58 -10.91
C GLU A 114 -24.31 -2.67 -10.65
N VAL A 115 -24.12 -1.35 -10.70
CA VAL A 115 -25.20 -0.36 -10.54
C VAL A 115 -25.96 -0.14 -11.85
N GLU A 116 -25.23 -0.02 -12.96
CA GLU A 116 -25.75 0.24 -14.31
C GLU A 116 -25.20 -0.79 -15.31
N PRO A 117 -25.80 -1.99 -15.41
CA PRO A 117 -25.29 -3.07 -16.28
C PRO A 117 -25.19 -2.69 -17.77
N SER A 118 -25.98 -1.72 -18.22
CA SER A 118 -26.01 -1.23 -19.59
C SER A 118 -25.19 0.05 -19.83
N ASN A 119 -24.31 0.44 -18.90
CA ASN A 119 -23.51 1.66 -19.03
C ASN A 119 -22.49 1.54 -20.17
N LYS A 120 -22.74 2.26 -21.28
CA LYS A 120 -21.91 2.19 -22.50
C LYS A 120 -20.50 2.72 -22.29
N ASP A 121 -20.33 3.73 -21.43
CA ASP A 121 -19.03 4.32 -21.13
C ASP A 121 -18.14 3.31 -20.41
N ALA A 122 -18.69 2.61 -19.41
CA ALA A 122 -17.97 1.57 -18.68
C ALA A 122 -17.55 0.42 -19.60
N VAL A 123 -18.46 -0.07 -20.45
CA VAL A 123 -18.16 -1.11 -21.44
C VAL A 123 -17.07 -0.65 -22.42
N GLY A 124 -17.16 0.58 -22.91
CA GLY A 124 -16.17 1.17 -23.81
C GLY A 124 -14.78 1.27 -23.17
N LEU A 125 -14.70 1.72 -21.92
CA LEU A 125 -13.44 1.85 -21.19
C LEU A 125 -12.79 0.49 -20.90
N ARG A 126 -13.58 -0.56 -20.61
CA ARG A 126 -13.04 -1.93 -20.45
C ARG A 126 -12.44 -2.43 -21.77
N ALA A 127 -13.08 -2.17 -22.90
CA ALA A 127 -12.54 -2.52 -24.21
C ALA A 127 -11.24 -1.75 -24.51
N GLU A 128 -11.19 -0.44 -24.18
CA GLU A 128 -9.97 0.36 -24.30
C GLU A 128 -8.82 -0.18 -23.43
N LEU A 129 -9.11 -0.52 -22.17
CA LEU A 129 -8.14 -1.09 -21.23
C LEU A 129 -7.58 -2.42 -21.76
N SER A 130 -8.44 -3.31 -22.24
CA SER A 130 -8.03 -4.58 -22.85
C SER A 130 -7.17 -4.38 -24.09
N LYS A 131 -7.52 -3.40 -24.95
CA LYS A 131 -6.74 -3.08 -26.15
C LYS A 131 -5.35 -2.56 -25.77
N ARG A 132 -5.26 -1.61 -24.84
CA ARG A 132 -3.97 -1.07 -24.36
C ARG A 132 -3.10 -2.14 -23.70
N SER A 133 -3.70 -3.08 -22.97
CA SER A 133 -2.99 -4.23 -22.41
C SER A 133 -2.37 -5.10 -23.51
N LYS A 134 -3.13 -5.39 -24.56
CA LYS A 134 -2.66 -6.18 -25.71
C LYS A 134 -1.56 -5.46 -26.50
N GLU A 135 -1.74 -4.17 -26.81
CA GLU A 135 -0.73 -3.34 -27.48
C GLU A 135 0.57 -3.26 -26.68
N ARG A 136 0.48 -3.12 -25.34
CA ARG A 136 1.66 -3.14 -24.46
C ARG A 136 2.36 -4.50 -24.50
N SER A 137 1.63 -5.61 -24.53
CA SER A 137 2.19 -6.96 -24.67
C SER A 137 2.87 -7.18 -26.02
N GLU A 138 2.22 -6.77 -27.12
CA GLU A 138 2.74 -6.90 -28.49
C GLU A 138 3.94 -5.98 -28.76
N ALA A 139 3.92 -4.76 -28.21
CA ALA A 139 5.05 -3.83 -28.28
C ALA A 139 6.26 -4.39 -27.53
N SER A 140 6.04 -4.98 -26.34
CA SER A 140 7.09 -5.67 -25.59
C SER A 140 7.65 -6.88 -26.36
N ALA A 141 6.78 -7.70 -26.97
CA ALA A 141 7.21 -8.85 -27.77
C ALA A 141 7.96 -8.43 -29.05
N SER A 142 7.55 -7.34 -29.71
CA SER A 142 8.20 -6.79 -30.89
C SER A 142 9.55 -6.15 -30.55
N LYS A 143 9.64 -5.45 -29.40
CA LYS A 143 10.89 -4.93 -28.86
C LYS A 143 11.85 -6.09 -28.55
N GLN A 144 11.37 -7.15 -27.89
CA GLN A 144 12.16 -8.37 -27.64
C GLN A 144 12.64 -9.02 -28.94
N LYS A 145 11.78 -9.22 -29.94
CA LYS A 145 12.19 -9.80 -31.24
C LYS A 145 13.25 -8.96 -31.96
N ARG A 146 13.14 -7.63 -31.93
CA ARG A 146 14.14 -6.73 -32.55
C ARG A 146 15.48 -6.79 -31.82
N VAL A 147 15.45 -6.77 -30.49
CA VAL A 147 16.65 -6.85 -29.65
C VAL A 147 17.32 -8.21 -29.83
N LEU A 148 16.54 -9.30 -29.80
CA LEU A 148 17.03 -10.66 -30.03
C LEU A 148 17.59 -10.80 -31.46
N GLY A 149 16.91 -10.28 -32.48
CA GLY A 149 17.41 -10.27 -33.86
C GLY A 149 18.75 -9.54 -34.01
N SER A 150 18.94 -8.42 -33.32
CA SER A 150 20.21 -7.69 -33.28
C SER A 150 21.31 -8.45 -32.51
N PHE A 151 20.95 -9.23 -31.50
CA PHE A 151 21.84 -10.05 -30.69
C PHE A 151 22.47 -11.21 -31.47
N TRP A 152 21.75 -11.85 -32.40
CA TRP A 152 22.31 -12.94 -33.23
C TRP A 152 23.28 -12.45 -34.32
N ALA A 153 23.29 -11.15 -34.64
CA ALA A 153 24.08 -10.55 -35.71
C ALA A 153 25.46 -9.97 -35.29
N LYS A 154 25.86 -10.09 -34.01
CA LYS A 154 27.10 -9.47 -33.46
C LYS A 154 28.08 -10.48 -32.87
N ASP A 155 29.36 -10.11 -32.67
CA ASP A 155 30.39 -11.00 -32.13
C ASP A 155 30.26 -11.24 -30.60
N GLY A 156 30.93 -12.28 -30.09
CA GLY A 156 30.81 -12.75 -28.69
C GLY A 156 31.13 -11.72 -27.59
N SER A 157 32.03 -10.77 -27.84
CA SER A 157 32.38 -9.72 -26.86
C SER A 157 31.27 -8.67 -26.76
N GLN A 158 30.65 -8.35 -27.90
CA GLN A 158 29.51 -7.43 -27.98
C GLN A 158 28.22 -8.08 -27.47
N LYS A 159 28.05 -9.40 -27.67
CA LYS A 159 26.95 -10.15 -27.06
C LYS A 159 27.02 -10.11 -25.53
N LYS A 160 28.21 -10.25 -24.93
CA LYS A 160 28.39 -10.20 -23.48
C LYS A 160 28.03 -8.82 -22.90
N ALA A 161 28.54 -7.74 -23.49
CA ALA A 161 28.22 -6.38 -23.07
C ALA A 161 26.72 -6.06 -23.22
N ILE A 162 26.08 -6.45 -24.33
CA ILE A 162 24.64 -6.26 -24.54
C ILE A 162 23.81 -7.14 -23.60
N TYR A 163 24.27 -8.35 -23.27
CA TYR A 163 23.61 -9.22 -22.29
C TYR A 163 23.68 -8.59 -20.88
N GLU A 164 24.83 -8.05 -20.50
CA GLU A 164 25.02 -7.34 -19.22
C GLU A 164 24.19 -6.04 -19.16
N ASP A 165 24.07 -5.30 -20.27
CA ASP A 165 23.28 -4.06 -20.38
C ASP A 165 21.77 -4.31 -20.48
N MET A 166 21.32 -5.35 -21.20
CA MET A 166 19.91 -5.79 -21.24
C MET A 166 19.43 -6.34 -19.90
N VAL A 167 20.30 -7.09 -19.20
CA VAL A 167 20.03 -7.54 -17.82
C VAL A 167 20.03 -6.35 -16.86
N GLY A 168 20.77 -5.28 -17.17
CA GLY A 168 20.73 -3.99 -16.46
C GLY A 168 19.44 -3.19 -16.69
N GLU A 169 18.94 -3.09 -17.92
CA GLU A 169 17.74 -2.31 -18.26
C GLU A 169 16.41 -3.06 -17.99
N GLU A 170 16.32 -4.39 -18.18
CA GLU A 170 15.13 -5.17 -17.78
C GLU A 170 14.94 -5.20 -16.25
N ALA A 171 16.01 -5.00 -15.48
CA ALA A 171 15.95 -4.89 -14.02
C ALA A 171 15.35 -3.55 -13.54
N GLN A 172 15.31 -2.51 -14.37
CA GLN A 172 14.74 -1.21 -13.98
C GLN A 172 13.20 -1.20 -13.94
N ASP A 173 12.52 -2.07 -14.69
CA ASP A 173 11.04 -2.17 -14.69
C ASP A 173 10.49 -3.43 -13.99
N LYS A 174 11.39 -4.33 -13.56
CA LYS A 174 11.12 -5.36 -12.54
C LYS A 174 12.04 -5.14 -11.35
N LYS A 175 11.92 -4.00 -10.66
CA LYS A 175 12.44 -3.93 -9.29
C LYS A 175 11.70 -4.98 -8.48
N LEU A 176 12.45 -6.03 -8.21
CA LEU A 176 12.05 -7.22 -7.51
C LEU A 176 11.79 -6.80 -6.06
N ASP A 177 10.60 -7.11 -5.52
CA ASP A 177 10.16 -6.67 -4.17
C ASP A 177 11.22 -7.00 -3.11
N PRO A 178 11.68 -6.08 -2.26
CA PRO A 178 12.77 -6.36 -1.32
C PRO A 178 12.46 -7.55 -0.41
N VAL A 179 13.48 -8.31 -0.04
CA VAL A 179 13.38 -9.35 0.98
C VAL A 179 14.23 -8.93 2.17
N CYS A 180 13.62 -8.88 3.34
CA CYS A 180 14.26 -8.60 4.61
C CYS A 180 14.35 -9.88 5.44
N PHE A 181 15.22 -9.88 6.45
CA PHE A 181 15.35 -11.01 7.36
C PHE A 181 15.43 -10.57 8.82
N PHE A 182 15.02 -11.47 9.71
CA PHE A 182 15.23 -11.40 11.15
C PHE A 182 15.86 -12.70 11.64
N GLU A 183 17.01 -12.62 12.31
CA GLU A 183 17.50 -13.70 13.16
C GLU A 183 16.88 -13.51 14.56
N ILE A 184 16.28 -14.56 15.10
CA ILE A 184 15.50 -14.48 16.35
C ILE A 184 16.12 -15.36 17.41
N SER A 185 16.16 -14.86 18.65
CA SER A 185 16.47 -15.67 19.83
C SER A 185 15.36 -15.59 20.87
N ILE A 186 15.29 -16.63 21.71
CA ILE A 186 14.51 -16.67 22.95
C ILE A 186 15.53 -16.95 24.05
N ASP A 187 15.60 -16.09 25.07
CA ASP A 187 16.59 -16.19 26.16
C ASP A 187 18.03 -16.45 25.63
N ASN A 188 18.44 -15.67 24.62
CA ASN A 188 19.74 -15.77 23.94
C ASN A 188 19.99 -17.07 23.16
N VAL A 189 19.02 -17.99 23.07
CA VAL A 189 19.11 -19.20 22.25
C VAL A 189 18.51 -18.93 20.87
N SER A 190 19.33 -19.08 19.83
CA SER A 190 18.91 -18.87 18.42
C SER A 190 17.79 -19.83 18.01
N GLN A 191 16.73 -19.28 17.42
CA GLN A 191 15.56 -20.02 16.95
C GLN A 191 15.52 -20.23 15.43
N GLY A 192 16.32 -19.45 14.70
CA GLY A 192 16.39 -19.46 13.24
C GLY A 192 16.20 -18.07 12.65
N THR A 193 15.98 -18.06 11.33
CA THR A 193 15.84 -16.84 10.54
C THR A 193 14.48 -16.79 9.88
N VAL A 194 13.78 -15.66 10.00
CA VAL A 194 12.53 -15.38 9.29
C VAL A 194 12.83 -14.48 8.10
N TYR A 195 12.40 -14.88 6.90
CA TYR A 195 12.55 -14.10 5.67
C TYR A 195 11.22 -13.52 5.23
N ILE A 196 11.20 -12.22 4.92
CA ILE A 196 10.01 -11.43 4.68
C ILE A 196 10.11 -10.75 3.32
N GLU A 197 9.20 -11.06 2.39
CA GLU A 197 9.03 -10.32 1.13
C GLU A 197 8.13 -9.10 1.35
N LEU A 198 8.59 -7.93 0.90
CA LEU A 198 7.88 -6.65 1.05
C LEU A 198 7.12 -6.27 -0.23
N PHE A 199 5.84 -5.93 -0.12
CA PHE A 199 4.99 -5.51 -1.22
C PHE A 199 5.22 -4.04 -1.62
N SER A 200 6.46 -3.72 -2.04
CA SER A 200 6.92 -2.35 -2.29
C SER A 200 6.12 -1.59 -3.36
N LYS A 201 5.44 -2.32 -4.25
CA LYS A 201 4.52 -1.74 -5.24
C LYS A 201 3.17 -1.32 -4.66
N LYS A 202 2.72 -1.95 -3.57
CA LYS A 202 1.43 -1.68 -2.92
C LYS A 202 1.55 -0.60 -1.84
N ALA A 203 2.58 -0.70 -0.99
CA ALA A 203 2.82 0.21 0.13
C ALA A 203 4.29 0.70 0.13
N PRO A 204 4.69 1.56 -0.83
CA PRO A 204 6.10 1.89 -1.07
C PRO A 204 6.80 2.57 0.11
N LYS A 205 6.16 3.52 0.80
CA LYS A 205 6.77 4.20 1.94
C LYS A 205 6.78 3.29 3.17
N THR A 206 5.73 2.51 3.38
CA THR A 206 5.71 1.52 4.47
C THR A 206 6.82 0.49 4.29
N CYS A 207 6.96 -0.07 3.10
CA CYS A 207 8.01 -1.04 2.78
C CYS A 207 9.41 -0.42 2.92
N GLU A 208 9.61 0.82 2.45
CA GLU A 208 10.90 1.48 2.58
C GLU A 208 11.25 1.80 4.04
N ASN A 209 10.28 2.24 4.84
CA ASN A 209 10.45 2.42 6.28
C ASN A 209 10.88 1.12 6.95
N PHE A 210 10.14 0.03 6.70
CA PHE A 210 10.47 -1.28 7.28
C PHE A 210 11.84 -1.78 6.84
N ARG A 211 12.16 -1.68 5.53
CA ARG A 211 13.45 -2.10 4.97
C ARG A 211 14.62 -1.33 5.60
N CYS A 212 14.53 0.00 5.70
CA CYS A 212 15.55 0.82 6.33
C CYS A 212 15.70 0.52 7.83
N LEU A 213 14.59 0.22 8.52
CA LEU A 213 14.65 -0.22 9.92
C LEU A 213 15.24 -1.62 10.05
N CYS A 214 15.12 -2.50 9.05
CA CYS A 214 15.85 -3.78 9.02
C CYS A 214 17.35 -3.58 8.81
N THR A 215 17.78 -2.67 7.91
CA THR A 215 19.20 -2.47 7.58
C THR A 215 19.93 -1.54 8.54
N GLY A 216 19.19 -0.66 9.24
CA GLY A 216 19.77 0.37 10.08
C GLY A 216 20.41 1.54 9.32
N GLU A 217 20.24 1.62 7.99
CA GLU A 217 20.91 2.61 7.14
C GLU A 217 20.43 4.06 7.39
N ALA A 218 19.25 4.23 7.99
CA ALA A 218 18.73 5.52 8.41
C ALA A 218 19.48 6.11 9.63
N GLY A 219 20.31 5.31 10.30
CA GLY A 219 21.16 5.76 11.40
C GLY A 219 20.38 6.14 12.66
N VAL A 220 20.65 7.34 13.16
CA VAL A 220 20.07 7.87 14.40
C VAL A 220 19.24 9.10 14.06
N ASP A 221 18.01 9.18 14.56
CA ASP A 221 17.14 10.33 14.33
C ASP A 221 17.55 11.57 15.16
N SER A 222 16.85 12.68 14.96
CA SER A 222 17.11 13.94 15.68
C SER A 222 16.86 13.87 17.19
N LYS A 223 16.17 12.84 17.68
CA LYS A 223 15.90 12.58 19.10
C LYS A 223 16.91 11.61 19.72
N GLY A 224 17.89 11.13 18.95
CA GLY A 224 18.86 10.14 19.40
C GLY A 224 18.37 8.69 19.30
N THR A 225 17.24 8.44 18.65
CA THR A 225 16.68 7.09 18.46
C THR A 225 17.47 6.35 17.39
N LYS A 226 18.01 5.18 17.72
CA LYS A 226 18.63 4.28 16.73
C LYS A 226 17.53 3.62 15.88
N LEU A 227 17.42 4.01 14.62
CA LEU A 227 16.43 3.50 13.66
C LEU A 227 16.87 2.15 13.08
N HIS A 228 16.86 1.11 13.92
CA HIS A 228 17.28 -0.24 13.54
C HIS A 228 16.58 -1.30 14.40
N TYR A 229 16.03 -2.36 13.81
CA TYR A 229 15.39 -3.47 14.52
C TYR A 229 16.35 -4.38 15.27
N GLU A 230 17.62 -4.49 14.87
CA GLU A 230 18.62 -5.32 15.55
C GLU A 230 18.77 -4.95 17.04
N GLY A 231 18.38 -5.87 17.93
CA GLY A 231 18.35 -5.73 19.37
C GLY A 231 17.04 -5.13 19.90
N SER A 232 15.96 -5.13 19.12
CA SER A 232 14.60 -4.81 19.60
C SER A 232 13.84 -6.09 19.94
N LEU A 233 12.81 -5.96 20.78
CA LEU A 233 12.01 -7.08 21.27
C LEU A 233 10.79 -7.36 20.39
N LEU A 234 10.45 -8.64 20.27
CA LEU A 234 9.10 -9.09 19.92
C LEU A 234 8.29 -9.11 21.22
N HIS A 235 7.68 -7.97 21.52
CA HIS A 235 7.21 -7.62 22.87
C HIS A 235 5.77 -8.04 23.16
N ARG A 236 5.03 -8.57 22.18
CA ARG A 236 3.65 -9.04 22.35
C ARG A 236 3.42 -10.26 21.45
N ILE A 237 3.02 -11.37 22.04
CA ILE A 237 2.72 -12.61 21.31
C ILE A 237 1.37 -13.12 21.76
N VAL A 238 0.44 -13.24 20.81
CA VAL A 238 -0.91 -13.77 21.07
C VAL A 238 -1.09 -15.02 20.24
N LYS A 239 -1.18 -16.16 20.93
CA LYS A 239 -1.38 -17.47 20.30
C LYS A 239 -2.61 -17.49 19.40
N GLY A 240 -2.47 -18.02 18.19
CA GLY A 240 -3.53 -18.03 17.17
C GLY A 240 -3.86 -16.67 16.59
N PHE A 241 -3.01 -15.65 16.80
CA PHE A 241 -3.29 -14.30 16.31
C PHE A 241 -2.06 -13.60 15.73
N VAL A 242 -1.12 -13.15 16.57
CA VAL A 242 0.00 -12.32 16.09
C VAL A 242 1.28 -12.48 16.91
N VAL A 243 2.42 -12.26 16.24
CA VAL A 243 3.70 -11.91 16.85
C VAL A 243 3.97 -10.43 16.53
N GLN A 244 4.06 -9.58 17.55
CA GLN A 244 4.24 -8.14 17.42
C GLN A 244 5.59 -7.69 17.99
N GLY A 245 6.22 -6.74 17.30
CA GLY A 245 7.54 -6.24 17.65
C GLY A 245 7.87 -4.90 17.00
N GLY A 246 9.15 -4.53 17.03
CA GLY A 246 9.66 -3.40 16.25
C GLY A 246 9.64 -2.05 16.97
N ASP A 247 9.40 -2.00 18.28
CA ASP A 247 9.62 -0.76 19.04
C ASP A 247 11.14 -0.47 19.12
N VAL A 248 11.59 0.47 18.28
CA VAL A 248 13.00 0.90 18.26
C VAL A 248 13.28 2.06 19.21
N VAL A 249 12.23 2.66 19.81
CA VAL A 249 12.32 3.77 20.75
C VAL A 249 12.58 3.21 22.16
N HIS A 250 11.70 2.31 22.61
CA HIS A 250 11.82 1.63 23.88
C HIS A 250 12.23 0.19 23.62
N ARG A 251 13.54 -0.08 23.65
CA ARG A 251 14.09 -1.40 23.29
C ARG A 251 14.07 -2.42 24.43
N LYS A 252 13.80 -1.98 25.66
CA LYS A 252 13.74 -2.81 26.88
C LYS A 252 12.91 -2.11 27.96
N GLY A 253 12.50 -2.88 28.98
CA GLY A 253 11.73 -2.36 30.10
C GLY A 253 10.23 -2.24 29.80
N ASP A 254 9.47 -1.67 30.72
CA ASP A 254 8.00 -1.76 30.65
C ASP A 254 7.39 -0.93 29.50
N GLN A 255 8.02 0.17 29.09
CA GLN A 255 7.54 1.05 28.03
C GLN A 255 7.64 0.47 26.60
N VAL A 256 8.22 -0.73 26.43
CA VAL A 256 8.30 -1.40 25.11
C VAL A 256 6.88 -1.66 24.60
N GLY A 257 6.59 -1.16 23.39
CA GLY A 257 5.27 -1.21 22.77
C GLY A 257 4.58 0.16 22.70
N GLU A 258 5.12 1.18 23.39
CA GLU A 258 4.59 2.55 23.34
C GLU A 258 5.29 3.42 22.27
N GLY A 259 6.43 2.96 21.74
CA GLY A 259 7.30 3.77 20.89
C GLY A 259 6.78 3.97 19.46
N ILE A 260 6.86 5.22 18.99
CA ILE A 260 6.54 5.60 17.61
C ILE A 260 7.72 6.36 17.01
N ALA A 261 8.38 5.75 16.03
CA ALA A 261 9.41 6.36 15.21
C ALA A 261 9.32 5.81 13.78
N SER A 262 9.77 6.59 12.81
CA SER A 262 9.90 6.15 11.42
C SER A 262 11.08 6.86 10.79
N ILE A 263 11.53 6.36 9.64
CA ILE A 263 12.59 7.02 8.86
C ILE A 263 12.18 8.41 8.33
N TYR A 264 10.88 8.72 8.36
CA TYR A 264 10.32 10.00 7.95
C TYR A 264 10.08 10.96 9.12
N GLY A 265 10.34 10.51 10.36
CA GLY A 265 10.11 11.26 11.59
C GLY A 265 8.73 11.01 12.18
N GLY A 266 8.69 10.43 13.39
CA GLY A 266 7.45 10.17 14.13
C GLY A 266 6.49 9.22 13.40
N ALA A 267 5.19 9.50 13.52
CA ALA A 267 4.12 8.68 12.93
C ALA A 267 3.97 8.88 11.42
N MET A 268 3.54 7.84 10.73
CA MET A 268 3.31 7.79 9.30
C MET A 268 1.81 7.70 8.99
N ARG A 269 1.44 8.24 7.82
CA ARG A 269 0.10 8.05 7.25
C ARG A 269 -0.05 6.65 6.68
N ASP A 270 -1.27 6.13 6.73
CA ASP A 270 -1.53 4.79 6.23
C ASP A 270 -1.52 4.76 4.69
N GLU A 271 -0.77 3.82 4.14
CA GLU A 271 -0.76 3.51 2.70
C GLU A 271 -1.61 2.26 2.46
N TYR A 272 -2.45 2.27 1.42
CA TYR A 272 -3.13 1.07 0.90
C TYR A 272 -3.82 0.17 1.96
N LEU A 273 -5.00 0.59 2.43
CA LEU A 273 -5.85 -0.17 3.35
C LEU A 273 -6.71 -1.27 2.65
N GLY A 274 -6.35 -1.65 1.42
CA GLY A 274 -7.05 -2.67 0.64
C GLY A 274 -6.56 -4.10 0.89
N GLY A 275 -5.51 -4.28 1.69
CA GLY A 275 -5.01 -5.58 2.10
C GLY A 275 -5.99 -6.29 3.02
N ARG A 276 -6.13 -7.61 2.86
CA ARG A 276 -6.94 -8.46 3.74
C ARG A 276 -6.04 -9.44 4.51
N HIS A 277 -6.36 -9.69 5.77
CA HIS A 277 -5.68 -10.59 6.69
C HIS A 277 -6.26 -12.01 6.54
N MET A 278 -5.97 -12.63 5.41
CA MET A 278 -6.58 -13.87 4.95
C MET A 278 -5.76 -15.13 5.26
N HIS A 279 -4.55 -15.01 5.80
CA HIS A 279 -3.74 -16.19 6.12
C HIS A 279 -2.62 -15.86 7.13
N PRO A 280 -2.04 -16.89 7.78
CA PRO A 280 -0.83 -16.75 8.58
C PRO A 280 0.36 -16.20 7.75
N GLY A 281 1.31 -15.56 8.44
CA GLY A 281 2.56 -15.08 7.87
C GLY A 281 2.45 -13.75 7.13
N GLN A 282 1.34 -13.02 7.25
CA GLN A 282 1.20 -11.68 6.69
C GLN A 282 1.83 -10.66 7.62
N VAL A 283 2.65 -9.76 7.06
CA VAL A 283 3.36 -8.72 7.81
C VAL A 283 2.65 -7.39 7.65
N CYS A 284 2.32 -6.77 8.79
CA CYS A 284 1.43 -5.63 8.87
C CYS A 284 1.96 -4.56 9.83
N MET A 285 1.63 -3.29 9.59
CA MET A 285 2.01 -2.20 10.50
C MET A 285 1.07 -2.14 11.69
N ALA A 286 1.65 -2.09 12.89
CA ALA A 286 0.90 -1.74 14.10
C ALA A 286 0.63 -0.23 14.12
N ASN A 287 -0.51 0.16 14.69
CA ASN A 287 -0.92 1.55 14.88
C ASN A 287 -1.80 1.65 16.14
N SER A 288 -2.04 2.88 16.61
CA SER A 288 -3.00 3.21 17.67
C SER A 288 -4.22 3.95 17.09
N GLY A 289 -4.62 3.56 15.88
CA GLY A 289 -5.63 4.24 15.08
C GLY A 289 -5.09 4.82 13.78
N PRO A 290 -5.96 5.40 12.94
CA PRO A 290 -5.59 5.83 11.59
C PRO A 290 -4.43 6.84 11.57
N ASN A 291 -3.46 6.61 10.69
CA ASN A 291 -2.28 7.46 10.47
C ASN A 291 -1.36 7.59 11.69
N THR A 292 -1.26 6.54 12.49
CA THR A 292 -0.37 6.49 13.67
C THR A 292 0.68 5.38 13.59
N SER A 293 0.87 4.77 12.41
CA SER A 293 1.89 3.75 12.22
C SER A 293 3.31 4.32 12.36
N GLY A 294 4.28 3.51 12.74
CA GLY A 294 5.66 3.97 12.98
C GLY A 294 6.68 2.89 12.68
N CYS A 295 7.26 2.34 13.74
CA CYS A 295 8.28 1.29 13.68
C CYS A 295 7.72 -0.07 14.05
N GLN A 296 6.59 -0.11 14.75
CA GLN A 296 6.02 -1.37 15.21
C GLN A 296 5.29 -2.10 14.08
N PHE A 297 5.46 -3.41 14.06
CA PHE A 297 4.84 -4.32 13.10
C PHE A 297 4.31 -5.54 13.83
N TYR A 298 3.43 -6.29 13.16
CA TYR A 298 3.07 -7.63 13.57
C TYR A 298 3.05 -8.60 12.39
N ILE A 299 3.22 -9.88 12.70
CA ILE A 299 3.12 -10.99 11.77
C ILE A 299 1.95 -11.86 12.22
N THR A 300 1.00 -12.13 11.31
CA THR A 300 -0.17 -12.96 11.62
C THR A 300 0.21 -14.43 11.83
N LEU A 301 -0.45 -15.09 12.78
CA LEU A 301 -0.35 -16.53 13.04
C LEU A 301 -1.60 -17.30 12.57
N ASP A 302 -2.69 -16.58 12.31
CA ASP A 302 -3.97 -17.06 11.77
C ASP A 302 -4.64 -15.95 10.92
N GLU A 303 -5.79 -16.25 10.33
CA GLU A 303 -6.66 -15.25 9.69
C GLU A 303 -7.16 -14.21 10.70
N ALA A 304 -7.17 -12.94 10.32
CA ALA A 304 -7.60 -11.84 11.19
C ALA A 304 -8.45 -10.80 10.46
N PRO A 305 -9.58 -11.19 9.83
CA PRO A 305 -10.36 -10.31 8.95
C PRO A 305 -10.92 -9.06 9.66
N TRP A 306 -11.01 -9.06 11.00
CA TRP A 306 -11.40 -7.88 11.78
C TRP A 306 -10.37 -6.74 11.78
N LEU A 307 -9.13 -6.99 11.30
CA LEU A 307 -8.10 -5.98 11.11
C LEU A 307 -8.11 -5.38 9.69
N ASP A 308 -8.94 -5.91 8.80
CA ASP A 308 -9.05 -5.43 7.42
C ASP A 308 -9.46 -3.96 7.40
N ARG A 309 -8.83 -3.20 6.49
CA ARG A 309 -9.03 -1.74 6.33
C ARG A 309 -8.52 -0.86 7.46
N ASP A 310 -8.11 -1.41 8.59
CA ASP A 310 -7.53 -0.65 9.71
C ASP A 310 -6.00 -0.73 9.76
N HIS A 311 -5.42 -1.77 9.17
CA HIS A 311 -3.98 -2.00 9.15
C HIS A 311 -3.42 -2.21 7.74
N ILE A 312 -2.18 -1.77 7.54
CA ILE A 312 -1.47 -1.90 6.27
C ILE A 312 -0.83 -3.28 6.20
N VAL A 313 -1.33 -4.14 5.31
CA VAL A 313 -0.63 -5.38 4.94
C VAL A 313 0.45 -5.05 3.91
N PHE A 314 1.72 -5.10 4.30
CA PHE A 314 2.84 -4.65 3.46
C PHE A 314 3.87 -5.74 3.14
N GLY A 315 3.72 -6.95 3.67
CA GLY A 315 4.62 -8.05 3.33
C GLY A 315 4.09 -9.42 3.69
N GLN A 316 4.89 -10.44 3.44
CA GLN A 316 4.62 -11.82 3.81
C GLN A 316 5.91 -12.57 4.16
N VAL A 317 5.82 -13.51 5.08
CA VAL A 317 6.87 -14.47 5.36
C VAL A 317 6.97 -15.47 4.20
N ILE A 318 8.20 -15.68 3.72
CA ILE A 318 8.50 -16.57 2.59
C ILE A 318 9.40 -17.75 2.99
N GLU A 319 10.03 -17.71 4.17
CA GLU A 319 10.79 -18.79 4.78
C GLU A 319 10.96 -18.52 6.29
N GLY A 320 11.12 -19.56 7.12
CA GLY A 320 11.26 -19.42 8.57
C GLY A 320 9.96 -19.38 9.36
N PHE A 321 8.86 -19.89 8.79
CA PHE A 321 7.55 -19.89 9.46
C PHE A 321 7.54 -20.78 10.72
N GLU A 322 8.34 -21.84 10.73
CA GLU A 322 8.59 -22.69 11.89
C GLU A 322 9.16 -21.92 13.10
N VAL A 323 9.87 -20.80 12.86
CA VAL A 323 10.31 -19.90 13.93
C VAL A 323 9.09 -19.24 14.58
N LEU A 324 8.12 -18.78 13.78
CA LEU A 324 6.88 -18.18 14.29
C LEU A 324 6.03 -19.18 15.08
N ARG A 325 6.00 -20.45 14.66
CA ARG A 325 5.33 -21.52 15.43
C ARG A 325 5.98 -21.75 16.80
N LYS A 326 7.31 -21.70 16.88
CA LYS A 326 8.00 -21.75 18.20
C LYS A 326 7.67 -20.54 19.05
N LEU A 327 7.60 -19.35 18.44
CA LEU A 327 7.21 -18.13 19.13
C LEU A 327 5.78 -18.18 19.65
N GLU A 328 4.85 -18.76 18.90
CA GLU A 328 3.44 -18.94 19.28
C GLU A 328 3.24 -19.76 20.56
N ASP A 329 4.18 -20.65 20.88
CA ASP A 329 4.13 -21.54 22.05
C ASP A 329 4.94 -21.02 23.27
N VAL A 330 5.53 -19.83 23.21
CA VAL A 330 6.25 -19.27 24.36
C VAL A 330 5.29 -18.91 25.49
N GLU A 331 5.76 -19.01 26.73
CA GLU A 331 5.00 -18.52 27.86
C GLU A 331 4.93 -17.00 27.83
N VAL A 332 3.72 -16.46 27.89
CA VAL A 332 3.45 -15.02 28.00
C VAL A 332 2.93 -14.68 29.39
N ARG A 333 3.01 -13.40 29.74
CA ARG A 333 2.37 -12.85 30.92
C ARG A 333 0.84 -12.96 30.80
N ASP A 334 0.19 -13.14 31.94
CA ASP A 334 -1.27 -13.14 32.06
C ASP A 334 -1.76 -11.70 32.25
N ASP A 335 -1.51 -10.87 31.24
CA ASP A 335 -1.90 -9.46 31.15
C ASP A 335 -2.36 -9.11 29.72
N GLU A 336 -2.93 -7.92 29.54
CA GLU A 336 -3.47 -7.47 28.24
C GLU A 336 -2.37 -7.27 27.17
N ASP A 337 -1.12 -7.06 27.62
CA ASP A 337 0.03 -6.85 26.75
C ASP A 337 0.54 -8.15 26.14
N HIS A 338 0.24 -9.31 26.76
CA HIS A 338 0.70 -10.63 26.35
C HIS A 338 2.21 -10.67 26.07
N ARG A 339 2.98 -10.00 26.93
CA ARG A 339 4.42 -9.93 26.77
C ARG A 339 5.04 -11.31 27.05
N PRO A 340 5.97 -11.80 26.22
CA PRO A 340 6.74 -13.01 26.54
C PRO A 340 7.42 -12.92 27.91
N LYS A 341 7.44 -14.03 28.67
CA LYS A 341 8.16 -14.10 29.95
C LYS A 341 9.68 -14.08 29.73
N ASP A 342 10.12 -14.79 28.70
CA ASP A 342 11.51 -14.80 28.25
C ASP A 342 11.70 -13.75 27.15
N ASP A 343 12.85 -13.08 27.14
CA ASP A 343 13.15 -12.08 26.12
C ASP A 343 13.22 -12.73 24.74
N VAL A 344 12.32 -12.31 23.85
CA VAL A 344 12.33 -12.66 22.43
C VAL A 344 12.94 -11.49 21.64
N VAL A 345 14.13 -11.71 21.08
CA VAL A 345 14.96 -10.62 20.53
C VAL A 345 15.19 -10.84 19.03
N ILE A 346 15.09 -9.76 18.25
CA ILE A 346 15.63 -9.72 16.89
C ILE A 346 17.14 -9.50 17.02
N THR A 347 17.94 -10.57 17.01
CA THR A 347 19.39 -10.48 17.26
C THR A 347 20.16 -9.90 16.09
N ARG A 348 19.66 -10.08 14.86
CA ARG A 348 20.15 -9.46 13.63
C ARG A 348 18.99 -9.18 12.69
N SER A 349 19.09 -8.09 11.94
CA SER A 349 18.14 -7.76 10.88
C SER A 349 18.87 -7.22 9.65
N GLY A 350 18.24 -7.31 8.49
CA GLY A 350 18.80 -6.72 7.29
C GLY A 350 17.95 -6.95 6.05
N GLN A 351 18.52 -6.59 4.90
CA GLN A 351 17.98 -6.88 3.59
C GLN A 351 18.85 -7.95 2.92
N CYS A 352 18.21 -8.97 2.34
CA CYS A 352 18.88 -10.01 1.59
C CYS A 352 19.53 -9.47 0.32
N SER A 353 20.68 -10.03 -0.03
CA SER A 353 21.27 -9.88 -1.35
C SER A 353 20.37 -10.53 -2.41
N ARG A 354 20.66 -10.23 -3.69
CA ARG A 354 19.95 -10.86 -4.79
C ARG A 354 20.18 -12.38 -4.81
N GLU A 355 21.40 -12.82 -4.56
CA GLU A 355 21.79 -14.24 -4.53
C GLU A 355 21.11 -14.98 -3.37
N GLU A 356 20.98 -14.35 -2.20
CA GLU A 356 20.21 -14.91 -1.07
C GLU A 356 18.75 -15.10 -1.42
N ARG A 357 18.12 -14.10 -2.05
CA ARG A 357 16.72 -14.22 -2.48
C ARG A 357 16.50 -15.33 -3.51
N GLU A 358 17.40 -15.47 -4.47
CA GLU A 358 17.29 -16.50 -5.51
C GLU A 358 17.36 -17.92 -4.91
N ARG A 359 18.13 -18.11 -3.83
CA ARG A 359 18.14 -19.37 -3.07
C ARG A 359 16.81 -19.64 -2.37
N ILE A 360 16.22 -18.65 -1.70
CA ILE A 360 14.92 -18.76 -1.00
C ILE A 360 13.78 -19.05 -1.98
N LYS A 361 13.76 -18.43 -3.17
CA LYS A 361 12.71 -18.70 -4.17
C LYS A 361 12.71 -20.14 -4.71
N GLY A 362 13.83 -20.85 -4.58
CA GLY A 362 13.94 -22.26 -4.98
C GLY A 362 13.44 -23.26 -3.93
N SER A 363 13.16 -22.82 -2.69
CA SER A 363 12.94 -23.73 -1.57
C SER A 363 11.46 -24.10 -1.37
N VAL A 364 10.49 -23.17 -1.43
CA VAL A 364 9.08 -23.47 -1.14
C VAL A 364 8.11 -22.49 -1.83
N ASN A 365 6.91 -22.95 -2.22
CA ASN A 365 5.79 -22.07 -2.57
C ASN A 365 5.23 -21.47 -1.27
N PRO A 366 5.12 -20.13 -1.13
CA PRO A 366 4.64 -19.49 0.10
C PRO A 366 3.31 -20.05 0.62
N ARG A 367 2.42 -20.51 -0.28
CA ARG A 367 1.13 -21.12 0.11
C ARG A 367 1.26 -22.47 0.81
N ASP A 368 2.35 -23.19 0.57
CA ASP A 368 2.61 -24.52 1.12
C ASP A 368 3.25 -24.42 2.52
N LEU A 369 3.75 -23.24 2.91
CA LEU A 369 4.27 -22.97 4.26
C LEU A 369 3.16 -22.81 5.29
N TRP A 370 1.92 -22.52 4.86
CA TRP A 370 0.82 -22.18 5.76
C TRP A 370 0.03 -23.40 6.25
N ASN A 371 0.14 -24.53 5.55
CA ASN A 371 -0.54 -25.79 5.88
C ASN A 371 0.34 -26.76 6.70
N GLN A 372 1.51 -26.29 7.14
CA GLN A 372 2.47 -27.02 7.97
C GLN A 372 2.41 -26.49 9.41
#